data_AF-A0A4W3HQW6-F1
#
_entry.id   AF-A0A4W3HQW6-F1
#
_cell.length_a   1.000
_cell.length_b   1.000
_cell.length_c   1.000
_cell.angle_alpha   90.00
_cell.angle_beta   90.00
_cell.angle_gamma   90.00
#
_symmetry.space_group_name_H-M   'P 1'
#
loop_
_entity.id
_entity.type
_entity.pdbx_description
1 polymer ?
#
loop_
_entity_poly.entity_id
_entity_poly.type
_entity_poly.pdbx_seq_one_letter_code
_entity_poly.pdbx_strand_id
1 'polypeptide(L)'
;GNSWYIIWKGSVNVVTNGKGLVTTLHEGDDFGQLALVNEAPRAATIVLAEDNCHFLRVDKEDFNRILRVIHIDSSIMLLWGPVAQWLEPSPRKWEDLGSIPGQRETHSPLFTGSQ
;
A
#
# COMPACT_ATOMS: atom_id res chain seq x y z
N GLY A 1 -10.17 -20.29 -11.56
CA GLY A 1 -9.14 -19.52 -12.31
C GLY A 1 -7.94 -19.36 -11.40
N ASN A 2 -6.71 -19.32 -11.93
CA ASN A 2 -5.50 -19.58 -11.11
C ASN A 2 -4.57 -18.37 -10.91
N SER A 3 -4.93 -17.20 -11.42
CA SER A 3 -4.11 -15.99 -11.29
C SER A 3 -4.98 -14.75 -11.12
N TRP A 4 -4.43 -13.78 -10.40
CA TRP A 4 -4.95 -12.43 -10.21
C TRP A 4 -4.17 -11.48 -11.13
N TYR A 5 -4.86 -10.48 -11.69
CA TYR A 5 -4.28 -9.54 -12.64
C TYR A 5 -4.56 -8.11 -12.21
N ILE A 6 -3.56 -7.25 -12.35
CA ILE A 6 -3.66 -5.81 -12.11
C ILE A 6 -3.34 -5.11 -13.42
N ILE A 7 -4.13 -4.10 -13.77
CA ILE A 7 -3.97 -3.33 -15.00
C ILE A 7 -2.91 -2.25 -14.74
N TRP A 8 -1.73 -2.44 -15.32
CA TRP A 8 -0.65 -1.45 -15.23
C TRP A 8 -0.85 -0.32 -16.23
N LYS A 9 -1.28 -0.69 -17.44
CA LYS A 9 -1.54 0.26 -18.53
C LYS A 9 -2.67 -0.26 -19.41
N GLY A 10 -3.55 0.63 -19.85
CA GLY A 10 -4.67 0.33 -20.72
C GLY A 10 -5.99 0.01 -20.00
N SER A 11 -6.93 -0.62 -20.72
CA SER A 11 -8.30 -0.85 -20.26
C SER A 11 -8.87 -2.16 -20.80
N VAL A 12 -9.77 -2.76 -20.02
CA VAL A 12 -10.39 -4.04 -20.34
C VAL A 12 -11.88 -4.04 -20.04
N ASN A 13 -12.63 -4.74 -20.87
CA ASN A 13 -14.05 -4.97 -20.73
C ASN A 13 -14.33 -6.29 -20.02
N VAL A 14 -15.19 -6.24 -19.00
CA VAL A 14 -15.68 -7.40 -18.26
C VAL A 14 -17.01 -7.82 -18.85
N VAL A 15 -17.05 -9.01 -19.43
CA VAL A 15 -18.22 -9.56 -20.12
C VAL A 15 -18.67 -10.83 -19.42
N THR A 16 -19.94 -10.88 -19.00
CA THR A 16 -20.51 -12.06 -18.33
C THR A 16 -21.54 -12.74 -19.19
N ASN A 17 -21.54 -14.08 -19.16
CA ASN A 17 -22.48 -14.87 -19.93
C ASN A 17 -23.92 -14.57 -19.47
N GLY A 18 -24.79 -14.16 -20.39
CA GLY A 18 -26.18 -13.78 -20.11
C GLY A 18 -26.42 -12.32 -19.71
N LYS A 19 -25.37 -11.51 -19.44
CA LYS A 19 -25.51 -10.06 -19.17
C LYS A 19 -24.81 -9.16 -20.18
N GLY A 20 -23.87 -9.69 -20.98
CA GLY A 20 -23.08 -8.88 -21.91
C GLY A 20 -21.99 -8.08 -21.18
N LEU A 21 -21.70 -6.87 -21.66
CA LEU A 21 -20.73 -5.96 -21.04
C LEU A 21 -21.26 -5.52 -19.66
N VAL A 22 -20.53 -5.89 -18.61
CA VAL A 22 -20.87 -5.54 -17.23
C VAL A 22 -20.20 -4.24 -16.81
N THR A 23 -18.90 -4.12 -17.09
CA THR A 23 -18.11 -2.93 -16.76
C THR A 23 -16.84 -2.87 -17.60
N THR A 24 -16.19 -1.70 -17.59
CA THR A 24 -14.85 -1.47 -18.15
C THR A 24 -13.92 -1.10 -17.01
N LEU A 25 -12.80 -1.79 -16.91
CA LEU A 25 -11.73 -1.56 -15.93
C LEU A 25 -10.59 -0.82 -16.61
N HIS A 26 -9.90 0.03 -15.86
CA HIS A 26 -8.83 0.90 -16.34
C HIS A 26 -7.54 0.70 -15.52
N GLU A 27 -6.52 1.47 -15.84
CA GLU A 27 -5.24 1.48 -15.12
C GLU A 27 -5.44 1.62 -13.60
N GLY A 28 -4.78 0.74 -12.84
CA GLY A 28 -4.91 0.65 -11.39
C GLY A 28 -5.99 -0.34 -10.91
N ASP A 29 -6.95 -0.71 -11.76
CA ASP A 29 -7.95 -1.72 -11.42
C ASP A 29 -7.38 -3.14 -11.47
N ASP A 30 -8.05 -4.07 -10.80
CA ASP A 30 -7.67 -5.47 -10.72
C ASP A 30 -8.84 -6.42 -11.02
N PHE A 31 -8.53 -7.65 -11.44
CA PHE A 31 -9.53 -8.68 -11.68
C PHE A 31 -9.00 -10.10 -11.49
N GLY A 32 -9.90 -11.04 -11.24
CA GLY A 32 -9.59 -12.46 -11.08
C GLY A 32 -9.33 -12.91 -9.64
N GLN A 33 -9.26 -11.98 -8.68
CA GLN A 33 -9.13 -12.30 -7.25
C GLN A 33 -10.29 -13.17 -6.74
N LEU A 34 -11.52 -12.91 -7.19
CA LEU A 34 -12.70 -13.67 -6.76
C LEU A 34 -12.62 -15.16 -7.12
N ALA A 35 -11.97 -15.48 -8.25
CA ALA A 35 -11.76 -16.86 -8.67
C ALA A 35 -10.74 -17.60 -7.80
N LEU A 36 -9.82 -16.86 -7.17
CA LEU A 36 -8.84 -17.41 -6.22
C LEU A 36 -9.47 -17.60 -4.84
N VAL A 37 -10.25 -16.63 -4.37
CA VAL A 37 -10.88 -16.64 -3.03
C VAL A 37 -11.95 -17.73 -2.94
N ASN A 38 -12.81 -17.85 -3.95
CA ASN A 38 -13.96 -18.77 -3.91
C ASN A 38 -13.66 -20.15 -4.51
N GLU A 39 -12.43 -20.41 -4.95
CA GLU A 39 -12.05 -21.60 -5.72
C GLU A 39 -13.02 -21.93 -6.89
N ALA A 40 -13.64 -20.89 -7.43
CA ALA A 40 -14.73 -21.01 -8.38
C ALA A 40 -14.25 -20.91 -9.85
N PRO A 41 -15.02 -21.47 -10.80
CA PRO A 41 -14.79 -21.21 -12.22
C PRO A 41 -14.89 -19.70 -12.53
N ARG A 42 -14.19 -19.26 -13.59
CA ARG A 42 -14.12 -17.86 -14.00
C ARG A 42 -15.55 -17.32 -14.27
N ALA A 43 -15.98 -16.34 -13.48
CA ALA A 43 -17.34 -15.80 -13.54
C ALA A 43 -17.59 -14.85 -14.74
N ALA A 44 -16.53 -14.21 -15.25
CA ALA A 44 -16.60 -13.26 -16.35
C ALA A 44 -15.40 -13.39 -17.28
N THR A 45 -15.61 -13.12 -18.56
CA THR A 45 -14.59 -13.02 -19.60
C THR A 45 -14.03 -11.61 -19.64
N ILE A 46 -12.72 -11.49 -19.77
CA ILE A 46 -12.03 -10.22 -19.88
C ILE A 46 -11.59 -10.04 -21.33
N VAL A 47 -11.97 -8.93 -21.94
CA VAL A 47 -11.65 -8.58 -23.33
C VAL A 47 -10.87 -7.28 -23.32
N LEU A 48 -9.80 -7.17 -24.09
CA LEU A 48 -9.06 -5.92 -24.22
C LEU A 48 -9.99 -4.85 -24.82
N ALA A 49 -10.08 -3.69 -24.17
CA ALA A 49 -10.84 -2.55 -24.69
C ALA A 49 -9.99 -1.67 -25.60
N GLU A 50 -8.66 -1.70 -25.42
CA GLU A 50 -7.68 -0.99 -26.23
C GLU A 50 -6.43 -1.81 -26.52
N ASP A 51 -5.68 -1.37 -27.53
CA ASP A 51 -4.40 -1.98 -27.91
C ASP A 51 -3.29 -1.63 -26.91
N ASN A 52 -2.27 -2.50 -26.79
CA ASN A 52 -1.10 -2.29 -25.92
C ASN A 52 -1.40 -2.22 -24.40
N CYS A 53 -2.32 -3.04 -23.92
CA CYS A 53 -2.56 -3.21 -22.48
C CYS A 53 -1.43 -4.00 -21.79
N HIS A 54 -0.99 -3.53 -20.63
CA HIS A 54 0.05 -4.17 -19.81
C HIS A 54 -0.54 -4.61 -18.49
N PHE A 55 -0.26 -5.85 -18.10
CA PHE A 55 -0.82 -6.45 -16.89
C PHE A 55 0.28 -6.99 -15.98
N LEU A 56 0.13 -6.79 -14.69
CA LEU A 56 0.84 -7.55 -13.68
C LEU A 56 0.04 -8.81 -13.39
N ARG A 57 0.69 -9.97 -13.42
CA ARG A 57 0.08 -11.26 -13.08
C ARG A 57 0.65 -11.75 -11.76
N VAL A 58 -0.24 -12.14 -10.86
CA VAL A 58 0.08 -12.75 -9.57
C VAL A 58 -0.51 -14.15 -9.56
N ASP A 59 0.32 -15.16 -9.34
CA ASP A 59 -0.14 -16.55 -9.26
C ASP A 59 -0.73 -16.89 -7.90
N LYS A 60 -1.54 -17.96 -7.84
CA LYS A 60 -2.27 -18.36 -6.62
C LYS A 60 -1.37 -18.49 -5.38
N GLU A 61 -0.15 -19.00 -5.55
CA GLU A 61 0.81 -19.15 -4.46
C GLU A 61 1.28 -17.79 -3.92
N ASP A 62 1.61 -16.86 -4.82
CA ASP A 62 2.00 -15.49 -4.46
C ASP A 62 0.85 -14.72 -3.82
N PHE A 63 -0.36 -14.87 -4.37
CA PHE A 63 -1.57 -14.28 -3.81
C PHE A 63 -1.81 -14.77 -2.37
N ASN A 64 -1.71 -16.08 -2.13
CA ASN A 64 -1.84 -16.66 -0.79
C ASN A 64 -0.74 -16.15 0.16
N ARG A 65 0.49 -15.96 -0.34
CA ARG A 65 1.59 -15.38 0.44
C ARG A 65 1.28 -13.93 0.83
N ILE A 66 0.81 -13.12 -0.10
CA ILE A 66 0.43 -11.72 0.15
C ILE A 66 -0.70 -11.65 1.18
N LEU A 67 -1.76 -12.46 1.04
CA LEU A 67 -2.85 -12.51 2.01
C LEU A 67 -2.37 -12.91 3.41
N ARG A 68 -1.45 -13.87 3.52
CA ARG A 68 -0.87 -14.26 4.81
C ARG A 68 -0.09 -13.11 5.44
N VAL A 69 0.72 -12.39 4.66
CA VAL A 69 1.49 -11.24 5.17
C VAL A 69 0.54 -10.15 5.68
N ILE A 70 -0.51 -9.81 4.94
CA ILE A 70 -1.49 -8.78 5.35
C ILE A 70 -2.26 -9.21 6.60
N HIS A 71 -2.66 -10.48 6.69
CA HIS A 71 -3.36 -11.01 7.86
C HIS A 71 -2.46 -11.04 9.12
N ILE A 72 -1.18 -11.38 8.93
CA ILE A 72 -0.17 -11.34 9.99
C ILE A 72 0.07 -9.90 10.42
N ASP A 73 0.21 -8.96 9.49
CA ASP A 73 0.44 -7.54 9.80
C ASP A 73 -0.74 -6.92 10.58
N SER A 74 -1.98 -7.26 10.21
CA SER A 74 -3.17 -6.86 10.96
C SER A 74 -3.18 -7.42 12.39
N SER A 75 -2.68 -8.64 12.58
CA SER A 75 -2.59 -9.28 13.91
C SER A 75 -1.45 -8.70 14.74
N ILE A 76 -0.34 -8.37 14.08
CA ILE A 76 0.78 -7.65 14.67
C ILE A 76 0.31 -6.26 15.10
N MET A 77 -0.48 -5.55 14.30
CA MET A 77 -1.05 -4.24 14.67
C MET A 77 -1.86 -4.27 15.97
N LEU A 78 -2.56 -5.38 16.26
CA LEU A 78 -3.26 -5.57 17.55
C LEU A 78 -2.30 -5.80 18.73
N LEU A 79 -1.12 -6.37 18.48
CA LEU A 79 -0.04 -6.50 19.47
C LEU A 79 0.78 -5.21 19.65
N TRP A 80 0.69 -4.26 18.70
CA TRP A 80 1.41 -2.99 18.77
C TRP A 80 0.78 -1.99 19.73
N GLY A 81 -0.49 -2.14 20.13
CA GLY A 81 -1.09 -1.30 21.17
C GLY A 81 -0.33 -1.38 22.51
N PRO A 82 -0.19 -2.57 23.11
CA PRO A 82 0.61 -2.74 24.32
C PRO A 82 2.09 -2.40 24.11
N VAL A 83 2.71 -2.83 23.00
CA VAL A 83 4.15 -2.60 22.74
C VAL A 83 4.48 -1.12 22.52
N ALA A 84 3.60 -0.34 21.88
CA ALA A 84 3.78 1.11 21.71
C ALA A 84 3.78 1.84 23.06
N GLN A 85 2.94 1.41 24.02
CA GLN A 85 2.93 1.96 25.38
C GLN A 85 4.25 1.73 26.13
N TRP A 86 5.00 0.67 25.79
CA TRP A 86 6.31 0.36 26.38
C TRP A 86 7.49 1.03 25.66
N LEU A 87 7.30 1.50 24.43
CA LEU A 87 8.35 2.12 23.60
C LEU A 87 8.28 3.65 23.58
N GLU A 88 7.25 4.28 24.13
CA GLU A 88 7.30 5.71 24.44
C GLU A 88 8.43 5.94 25.46
N PRO A 89 9.50 6.67 25.11
CA PRO A 89 10.49 7.04 26.10
C PRO A 89 9.76 7.84 27.17
N SER A 90 9.87 7.40 28.44
CA SER A 90 9.27 8.14 29.56
C SER A 90 9.51 9.63 29.37
N PRO A 91 8.49 10.49 29.52
CA PRO A 91 8.66 11.92 29.38
C PRO A 91 9.60 12.35 30.51
N ARG A 92 10.91 12.36 30.23
CA ARG A 92 11.88 13.02 31.10
C ARG A 92 11.44 14.48 31.08
N LYS A 93 10.91 14.92 32.21
CA LYS A 93 10.56 16.32 32.43
C LYS A 93 11.78 17.15 32.08
N TRP A 94 11.63 18.01 31.07
CA TRP A 94 12.64 18.97 30.67
C TRP A 94 12.94 20.00 31.78
N GLU A 95 12.13 20.01 32.83
CA GLU A 95 12.29 20.77 34.07
C GLU A 95 13.47 20.27 34.94
N ASP A 96 13.94 19.02 34.75
CA ASP A 96 15.07 18.46 35.51
C ASP A 96 16.45 18.77 34.88
N LEU A 97 16.50 19.34 33.67
CA LEU A 97 17.73 19.84 33.07
C LEU A 97 17.91 21.31 33.47
N GLY A 98 18.21 21.49 34.76
CA GLY A 98 18.64 22.77 35.30
C GLY A 98 19.79 23.35 34.46
N SER A 99 19.58 24.58 33.99
CA SER A 99 20.58 25.61 33.69
C SER A 99 22.01 25.10 33.47
N ILE A 100 22.42 24.95 32.22
CA ILE A 100 23.84 24.83 31.87
C ILE A 100 24.44 26.25 31.99
N PRO A 101 25.34 26.55 32.95
CA PRO A 101 26.01 27.83 33.00
C PRO A 101 27.18 27.80 32.01
N GLY A 102 27.12 28.68 31.02
CA GLY A 102 28.29 29.08 30.25
C GLY A 102 28.57 28.24 29.02
N GLN A 103 28.02 28.67 27.88
CA GLN A 103 28.83 28.75 26.67
C GLN A 103 28.63 30.11 26.01
N ARG A 104 29.78 30.73 25.76
CA ARG A 104 29.97 32.09 25.29
C ARG A 104 29.43 32.25 23.87
N GLU A 105 28.82 33.40 23.66
CA GLU A 105 28.58 34.00 22.35
C GLU A 105 29.89 34.03 21.54
N THR A 106 29.86 33.44 20.34
CA THR A 106 30.76 33.86 19.27
C THR A 106 29.91 34.09 18.03
N HIS A 107 29.68 35.38 17.77
CA HIS A 107 29.07 35.88 16.57
C HIS A 107 29.88 35.45 15.34
N SER A 108 29.21 34.87 14.34
CA SER A 108 29.72 34.86 12.96
C SER A 108 29.07 36.03 12.19
N PRO A 109 29.82 36.75 11.33
CA PRO A 109 29.30 37.93 10.64
C PRO A 109 28.31 37.54 9.53
N LEU A 110 27.17 38.21 9.53
CA LEU A 110 26.15 38.12 8.49
C LEU A 110 26.68 38.69 7.17
N PHE A 111 26.34 37.95 6.11
CA PHE A 111 26.49 38.29 4.71
C PHE A 111 26.11 39.74 4.40
N THR A 112 26.94 40.36 3.56
CA THR A 112 26.71 41.64 2.89
C THR A 112 25.45 41.58 2.03
N GLY A 113 24.51 42.49 2.28
CA GLY A 113 23.48 42.86 1.33
C GLY A 113 23.50 44.39 1.16
N SER A 114 23.84 44.86 -0.04
CA SER A 114 23.43 46.18 -0.52
C SER A 114 23.66 46.32 -2.02
N GLN A 115 22.55 46.65 -2.71
CA GLN A 115 22.38 47.26 -4.03
C GLN A 115 22.72 46.46 -5.29
#